data_AF-A0A3D4V9C1-F1
#
_entry.id   AF-A0A3D4V9C1-F1
#
_cell.length_a   1.000
_cell.length_b   1.000
_cell.length_c   1.000
_cell.angle_alpha   90.00
_cell.angle_beta   90.00
_cell.angle_gamma   90.00
#
_symmetry.space_group_name_H-M   'P 1'
#
loop_
_entity.id
_entity.type
_entity.pdbx_description
1 polymer ?
#
loop_
_entity_poly.entity_id
_entity_poly.type
_entity_poly.pdbx_seq_one_letter_code
_entity_poly.pdbx_strand_id
1 'polypeptide(L)'
;MSLALARKYRPRNFATVAVQNHVANTLKGAIARGRVAHGYLLCGPRGTGKTTLARVLAMALNCERRGEPELQGEPCGHCGSCQRIWSGSASLDVVEIDAASNRGVDDARELRERAMYAPSGDDRYKVYIVDEAHMLTREAWNALLKILEEPPPRVVFVFATTEPQKIAQQAAPILSRLQRFDLKRIGPAEIRERLAAVLTEEQVAFEADALGMIARAADGGLRDALSLTDQVLSLGESAAVTADRVQTALGLIPDDEYLALLDMVAERRAVDVFATVQRLADAGVDFVLVLSGLGDLLRAQLAIALGGVPPELPERMRAALDERKQRLAANDLLRMLHALLELEPMYRRSGQPQLLLETLLVRFALLDRTIELQEVLQGFGSGGREDPPLRRAAHESRVASAHALPPAPPAVMAPAPAVSSTQAAAQVLAQAVPTPRPATQQVADAAAAAQRADRQAAPRVPTTPPTVEQVLNQWRAVADAIRAKGRGMLAQAVERLVPITITPNGGLTLGYDPLDDTFAQAAENSRADVLAAVQGILGGVSAVAFKPYTPTISDKPARDTTVRMTAHDVQRQRTEQIASRSPLLDAAVKALDLELLD
;
A
#
# COMPACT_ATOMS: atom_id res chain seq x y z
N MET A 1 9.03 15.44 -28.84
CA MET A 1 8.59 15.11 -27.48
C MET A 1 7.20 15.68 -27.28
N SER A 2 6.16 14.89 -27.53
CA SER A 2 4.79 15.26 -27.16
C SER A 2 4.70 15.29 -25.63
N LEU A 3 4.09 16.33 -25.09
CA LEU A 3 3.81 16.44 -23.66
C LEU A 3 2.82 15.32 -23.28
N ALA A 4 3.06 14.58 -22.20
CA ALA A 4 2.13 13.56 -21.70
C ALA A 4 0.69 14.13 -21.59
N LEU A 5 -0.32 13.37 -22.00
CA LEU A 5 -1.73 13.78 -22.03
C LEU A 5 -2.21 14.25 -20.67
N ALA A 6 -1.81 13.55 -19.60
CA ALA A 6 -2.16 13.91 -18.22
C ALA A 6 -1.68 15.32 -17.82
N ARG A 7 -0.63 15.84 -18.47
CA ARG A 7 -0.11 17.20 -18.27
C ARG A 7 -0.73 18.18 -19.28
N LYS A 8 -0.87 17.78 -20.54
CA LYS A 8 -1.42 18.63 -21.63
C LYS A 8 -2.88 19.02 -21.34
N TYR A 9 -3.70 18.05 -20.93
CA TYR A 9 -5.15 18.21 -20.70
C TYR A 9 -5.54 18.52 -19.26
N ARG A 10 -4.56 18.90 -18.44
CA ARG A 10 -4.83 19.28 -17.06
C ARG A 10 -5.70 20.57 -17.04
N PRO A 11 -6.85 20.59 -16.34
CA PRO A 11 -7.79 21.73 -16.36
C PRO A 11 -7.22 23.06 -15.87
N ARG A 12 -7.39 24.16 -16.63
CA ARG A 12 -6.86 25.50 -16.31
C ARG A 12 -7.85 26.44 -15.63
N ASN A 13 -9.14 26.10 -15.60
CA ASN A 13 -10.20 26.90 -15.00
C ASN A 13 -11.21 25.99 -14.30
N PHE A 14 -12.09 26.54 -13.47
CA PHE A 14 -13.04 25.74 -12.70
C PHE A 14 -14.05 25.04 -13.62
N ALA A 15 -14.46 25.70 -14.71
CA ALA A 15 -15.40 25.15 -15.70
C ALA A 15 -14.88 23.88 -16.41
N THR A 16 -13.57 23.71 -16.56
CA THR A 16 -12.96 22.54 -17.21
C THR A 16 -12.55 21.44 -16.24
N VAL A 17 -12.72 21.66 -14.93
CA VAL A 17 -12.53 20.60 -13.93
C VAL A 17 -13.69 19.61 -14.07
N ALA A 18 -13.45 18.53 -14.81
CA ALA A 18 -14.44 17.49 -15.01
C ALA A 18 -14.95 16.93 -13.67
N VAL A 19 -16.26 16.64 -13.63
CA VAL A 19 -16.95 15.79 -12.63
C VAL A 19 -17.09 16.37 -11.21
N GLN A 20 -16.24 17.32 -10.80
CA GLN A 20 -16.26 17.92 -9.45
C GLN A 20 -17.03 19.24 -9.38
N ASN A 21 -18.14 19.35 -10.12
CA ASN A 21 -18.89 20.59 -10.34
C ASN A 21 -19.29 21.29 -9.03
N HIS A 22 -19.69 20.55 -8.01
CA HIS A 22 -20.10 21.15 -6.72
C HIS A 22 -18.94 21.90 -6.03
N VAL A 23 -17.75 21.28 -5.99
CA VAL A 23 -16.57 21.87 -5.35
C VAL A 23 -16.07 23.06 -6.18
N ALA A 24 -15.95 22.89 -7.49
CA ALA A 24 -15.51 23.93 -8.41
C ALA A 24 -16.42 25.17 -8.35
N ASN A 25 -17.74 24.99 -8.39
CA ASN A 25 -18.72 26.08 -8.29
C ASN A 25 -18.69 26.78 -6.93
N THR A 26 -18.46 26.05 -5.84
CA THR A 26 -18.38 26.63 -4.50
C THR A 26 -17.15 27.52 -4.36
N LEU A 27 -15.98 27.05 -4.82
CA LEU A 27 -14.74 27.83 -4.82
C LEU A 27 -14.86 29.07 -5.73
N LYS A 28 -15.35 28.89 -6.96
CA LYS A 28 -15.63 29.99 -7.90
C LYS A 28 -16.52 31.05 -7.26
N GLY A 29 -17.64 30.64 -6.68
CA GLY A 29 -18.59 31.54 -6.03
C GLY A 29 -18.01 32.24 -4.79
N ALA A 30 -17.15 31.57 -4.02
CA ALA A 30 -16.46 32.18 -2.88
C ALA A 30 -15.53 33.32 -3.33
N ILE A 31 -14.79 33.11 -4.42
CA ILE A 31 -13.90 34.12 -5.01
C ILE A 31 -14.71 35.30 -5.57
N ALA A 32 -15.77 35.01 -6.33
CA ALA A 32 -16.64 36.04 -6.92
C ALA A 32 -17.27 36.96 -5.86
N ARG A 33 -17.61 36.41 -4.69
CA ARG A 33 -18.21 37.16 -3.57
C ARG A 33 -17.19 37.75 -2.60
N GLY A 34 -15.89 37.57 -2.84
CA GLY A 34 -14.83 38.02 -1.92
C GLY A 34 -14.83 37.28 -0.56
N ARG A 35 -15.43 36.09 -0.47
CA ARG A 35 -15.52 35.27 0.75
C ARG A 35 -14.51 34.13 0.73
N VAL A 36 -13.24 34.46 0.52
CA VAL A 36 -12.13 33.50 0.46
C VAL A 36 -11.74 33.10 1.87
N ALA A 37 -11.77 31.79 2.18
CA ALA A 37 -11.26 31.26 3.45
C ALA A 37 -9.73 31.32 3.50
N HIS A 38 -9.17 31.38 4.71
CA HIS A 38 -7.73 31.34 4.96
C HIS A 38 -7.15 29.92 4.82
N GLY A 39 -7.98 28.89 4.83
CA GLY A 39 -7.57 27.50 4.80
C GLY A 39 -8.56 26.58 4.10
N TYR A 40 -8.07 25.77 3.18
CA TYR A 40 -8.84 24.76 2.44
C TYR A 40 -8.22 23.38 2.61
N LEU A 41 -9.07 22.36 2.73
CA LEU A 41 -8.67 20.96 2.74
C LEU A 41 -9.36 20.22 1.58
N LEU A 42 -8.61 19.88 0.55
CA LEU A 42 -9.06 19.08 -0.59
C LEU A 42 -8.77 17.61 -0.32
N CYS A 43 -9.81 16.84 -0.06
CA CYS A 43 -9.75 15.42 0.25
C CYS A 43 -10.19 14.58 -0.95
N GLY A 44 -9.64 13.39 -1.11
CA GLY A 44 -10.20 12.39 -2.01
C GLY A 44 -9.15 11.49 -2.65
N PRO A 45 -9.58 10.46 -3.38
CA PRO A 45 -8.67 9.48 -3.99
C PRO A 45 -7.63 10.12 -4.91
N ARG A 46 -6.56 9.36 -5.22
CA ARG A 46 -5.55 9.79 -6.18
C ARG A 46 -6.18 10.04 -7.56
N GLY A 47 -5.65 11.00 -8.31
CA GLY A 47 -6.11 11.26 -9.69
C GLY A 47 -7.44 12.00 -9.85
N THR A 48 -8.16 12.36 -8.76
CA THR A 48 -9.45 13.08 -8.82
C THR A 48 -9.35 14.59 -9.07
N GLY A 49 -8.12 15.14 -9.08
CA GLY A 49 -7.89 16.55 -9.43
C GLY A 49 -7.61 17.51 -8.27
N LYS A 50 -7.33 17.01 -7.05
CA LYS A 50 -7.03 17.85 -5.85
C LYS A 50 -5.99 18.95 -6.10
N THR A 51 -4.76 18.57 -6.46
CA THR A 51 -3.65 19.51 -6.73
C THR A 51 -3.96 20.41 -7.92
N THR A 52 -4.69 19.91 -8.92
CA THR A 52 -5.15 20.73 -10.05
C THR A 52 -6.08 21.84 -9.57
N LEU A 53 -7.07 21.50 -8.75
CA LEU A 53 -8.02 22.46 -8.21
C LEU A 53 -7.35 23.48 -7.29
N ALA A 54 -6.36 23.05 -6.50
CA ALA A 54 -5.52 23.96 -5.70
C ALA A 54 -4.78 24.99 -6.57
N ARG A 55 -4.20 24.56 -7.69
CA ARG A 55 -3.55 25.48 -8.65
C ARG A 55 -4.55 26.41 -9.33
N VAL A 56 -5.73 25.91 -9.72
CA VAL A 56 -6.80 26.74 -10.31
C VAL A 56 -7.28 27.81 -9.32
N LEU A 57 -7.44 27.45 -8.05
CA LEU A 57 -7.74 28.40 -6.97
C LEU A 57 -6.64 29.46 -6.82
N ALA A 58 -5.37 29.04 -6.78
CA ALA A 58 -4.24 29.97 -6.70
C ALA A 58 -4.18 30.92 -7.91
N MET A 59 -4.46 30.41 -9.12
CA MET A 59 -4.56 31.22 -10.33
C MET A 59 -5.70 32.22 -10.26
N ALA A 60 -6.87 31.82 -9.75
CA ALA A 60 -8.04 32.69 -9.67
C ALA A 60 -7.82 33.83 -8.67
N LEU A 61 -7.18 33.55 -7.53
CA LEU A 61 -6.84 34.55 -6.50
C LEU A 61 -5.80 35.57 -6.98
N ASN A 62 -4.83 35.14 -7.79
CA ASN A 62 -3.72 35.96 -8.28
C ASN A 62 -3.87 36.37 -9.76
N CYS A 63 -5.03 36.16 -10.37
CA CYS A 63 -5.29 36.53 -11.76
C CYS A 63 -5.23 38.06 -11.93
N GLU A 64 -4.47 38.53 -12.92
CA GLU A 64 -4.36 39.97 -13.23
C GLU A 64 -5.71 40.58 -13.65
N ARG A 65 -6.60 39.74 -14.19
CA ARG A 65 -7.96 40.11 -14.62
C ARG A 65 -9.04 39.80 -13.58
N ARG A 66 -8.70 39.40 -12.35
CA ARG A 66 -9.66 38.91 -11.32
C ARG A 66 -10.87 39.83 -11.09
N GLY A 67 -10.68 41.15 -11.21
CA GLY A 67 -11.74 42.15 -10.98
C GLY A 67 -12.76 42.27 -12.12
N GLU A 68 -12.55 41.58 -13.25
CA GLU A 68 -13.48 41.66 -14.38
C GLU A 68 -14.78 40.91 -14.09
N PRO A 69 -15.95 41.57 -14.24
CA PRO A 69 -17.25 40.95 -13.97
C PRO A 69 -17.52 39.69 -14.82
N GLU A 70 -16.93 39.61 -16.01
CA GLU A 70 -17.07 38.49 -16.94
C GLU A 70 -16.48 37.19 -16.40
N LEU A 71 -15.41 37.27 -15.60
CA LEU A 71 -14.75 36.08 -15.07
C LEU A 71 -15.53 35.44 -13.93
N GLN A 72 -16.29 36.22 -13.15
CA GLN A 72 -17.12 35.72 -12.04
C GLN A 72 -16.37 34.72 -11.11
N GLY A 73 -15.12 35.03 -10.76
CA GLY A 73 -14.26 34.17 -9.92
C GLY A 73 -13.46 33.10 -10.67
N GLU A 74 -13.54 33.02 -12.00
CA GLU A 74 -12.66 32.19 -12.83
C GLU A 74 -11.29 32.86 -13.03
N PRO A 75 -10.20 32.07 -13.17
CA PRO A 75 -8.96 32.58 -13.72
C PRO A 75 -9.09 32.74 -15.24
N CYS A 76 -8.46 33.79 -15.81
CA CYS A 76 -8.39 33.92 -17.26
C CYS A 76 -7.54 32.82 -17.92
N GLY A 77 -6.60 32.21 -17.18
CA GLY A 77 -5.77 31.09 -17.63
C GLY A 77 -4.65 31.46 -18.62
N HIS A 78 -4.58 32.72 -19.08
CA HIS A 78 -3.63 33.17 -20.10
C HIS A 78 -2.78 34.40 -19.71
N CYS A 79 -3.07 35.10 -18.61
CA CYS A 79 -2.22 36.21 -18.13
C CYS A 79 -0.88 35.71 -17.57
N GLY A 80 0.10 36.61 -17.41
CA GLY A 80 1.46 36.25 -16.96
C GLY A 80 1.47 35.58 -15.58
N SER A 81 0.62 36.05 -14.67
CA SER A 81 0.38 35.41 -13.37
C SER A 81 -0.17 33.98 -13.50
N CYS A 82 -1.27 33.79 -14.25
CA CYS A 82 -1.87 32.47 -14.46
C CYS A 82 -0.89 31.49 -15.11
N GLN A 83 -0.16 31.92 -16.14
CA GLN A 83 0.80 31.06 -16.83
C GLN A 83 1.93 30.58 -15.91
N ARG A 84 2.51 31.49 -15.10
CA ARG A 84 3.58 31.16 -14.14
C ARG A 84 3.12 30.16 -13.07
N ILE A 85 1.94 30.40 -12.49
CA ILE A 85 1.36 29.50 -11.48
C ILE A 85 1.07 28.13 -12.10
N TRP A 86 0.52 28.12 -13.33
CA TRP A 86 0.17 26.89 -14.01
C TRP A 86 1.36 26.02 -14.38
N SER A 87 2.41 26.64 -14.95
CA SER A 87 3.64 25.95 -15.35
C SER A 87 4.42 25.40 -14.16
N GLY A 88 4.13 25.87 -12.94
CA GLY A 88 4.93 25.59 -11.74
C GLY A 88 6.25 26.36 -11.74
N SER A 89 6.38 27.40 -12.56
CA SER A 89 7.54 28.30 -12.52
C SER A 89 7.52 29.11 -11.21
N ALA A 90 8.69 29.58 -10.77
CA ALA A 90 8.82 30.36 -9.55
C ALA A 90 7.84 31.55 -9.54
N SER A 91 6.77 31.42 -8.75
CA SER A 91 5.84 32.49 -8.44
C SER A 91 6.20 33.01 -7.06
N LEU A 92 6.34 34.33 -6.92
CA LEU A 92 6.63 34.93 -5.62
C LEU A 92 5.48 34.70 -4.63
N ASP A 93 4.25 34.63 -5.13
CA ASP A 93 3.04 34.61 -4.31
C ASP A 93 2.43 33.21 -4.17
N VAL A 94 2.90 32.21 -4.90
CA VAL A 94 2.39 30.84 -4.83
C VAL A 94 3.53 29.88 -4.59
N VAL A 95 3.45 29.15 -3.48
CA VAL A 95 4.45 28.16 -3.08
C VAL A 95 3.77 26.80 -3.01
N GLU A 96 4.26 25.86 -3.82
CA GLU A 96 3.80 24.47 -3.81
C GLU A 96 4.85 23.61 -3.10
N ILE A 97 4.42 22.88 -2.08
CA ILE A 97 5.25 22.07 -1.19
C ILE A 97 4.69 20.66 -1.21
N ASP A 98 5.57 19.68 -1.45
CA ASP A 98 5.24 18.28 -1.25
C ASP A 98 5.57 17.89 0.20
N ALA A 99 4.53 17.57 0.99
CA ALA A 99 4.69 17.19 2.38
C ALA A 99 5.42 15.86 2.56
N ALA A 100 5.54 15.02 1.53
CA ALA A 100 6.33 13.80 1.63
C ALA A 100 7.83 14.09 1.79
N SER A 101 8.32 15.17 1.17
CA SER A 101 9.71 15.62 1.24
C SER A 101 9.95 16.68 2.32
N ASN A 102 8.92 17.45 2.69
CA ASN A 102 8.98 18.54 3.66
C ASN A 102 8.06 18.27 4.87
N ARG A 103 8.22 17.10 5.47
CA ARG A 103 7.33 16.60 6.54
C ARG A 103 7.62 17.17 7.93
N GLY A 104 8.78 17.79 8.11
CA GLY A 104 9.36 18.10 9.42
C GLY A 104 8.78 19.34 10.09
N VAL A 105 9.06 19.46 11.39
CA VAL A 105 8.64 20.61 12.21
C VAL A 105 9.34 21.88 11.77
N ASP A 106 10.61 21.76 11.38
CA ASP A 106 11.43 22.90 11.00
C ASP A 106 10.96 23.47 9.65
N ASP A 107 10.62 22.60 8.69
CA ASP A 107 9.99 23.00 7.41
C ASP A 107 8.68 23.77 7.67
N ALA A 108 7.85 23.27 8.59
CA ALA A 108 6.59 23.91 8.96
C ALA A 108 6.79 25.25 9.67
N ARG A 109 7.85 25.39 10.49
CA ARG A 109 8.21 26.66 11.14
C ARG A 109 8.71 27.68 10.12
N GLU A 110 9.56 27.27 9.20
CA GLU A 110 10.05 28.12 8.12
C GLU A 110 8.88 28.57 7.21
N LEU A 111 7.98 27.65 6.89
CA LEU A 111 6.75 27.94 6.15
C LEU A 111 5.90 29.00 6.86
N ARG A 112 5.69 28.82 8.16
CA ARG A 112 4.94 29.77 9.00
C ARG A 112 5.62 31.15 9.03
N GLU A 113 6.93 31.20 9.22
CA GLU A 113 7.69 32.46 9.24
C GLU A 113 7.60 33.18 7.90
N ARG A 114 7.77 32.47 6.79
CA ARG A 114 7.60 33.02 5.44
C ARG A 114 6.18 33.52 5.17
N ALA A 115 5.19 32.86 5.75
CA ALA A 115 3.79 33.23 5.58
C ALA A 115 3.41 34.52 6.32
N MET A 116 4.23 35.01 7.27
CA MET A 116 4.00 36.30 7.92
C MET A 116 4.32 37.51 7.01
N TYR A 117 5.06 37.31 5.91
CA TYR A 117 5.34 38.37 4.97
C TYR A 117 4.14 38.66 4.06
N ALA A 118 3.93 39.94 3.76
CA ALA A 118 2.86 40.39 2.88
C ALA A 118 3.03 39.82 1.45
N PRO A 119 1.91 39.63 0.70
CA PRO A 119 1.97 39.31 -0.73
C PRO A 119 2.72 40.39 -1.52
N SER A 120 3.22 40.04 -2.71
CA SER A 120 4.05 40.93 -3.54
C SER A 120 3.32 42.17 -4.10
N GLY A 121 2.01 42.29 -3.86
CA GLY A 121 1.20 43.46 -4.25
C GLY A 121 -0.11 43.52 -3.47
N ASP A 122 -0.78 44.68 -3.48
CA ASP A 122 -1.92 44.99 -2.61
C ASP A 122 -3.21 44.21 -2.93
N ASP A 123 -3.37 43.72 -4.16
CA ASP A 123 -4.52 42.91 -4.57
C ASP A 123 -4.21 41.41 -4.72
N ARG A 124 -3.00 41.00 -4.35
CA ARG A 124 -2.50 39.62 -4.49
C ARG A 124 -2.68 38.82 -3.20
N TYR A 125 -2.69 37.49 -3.35
CA TYR A 125 -2.76 36.53 -2.26
C TYR A 125 -1.49 35.69 -2.20
N LYS A 126 -0.97 35.48 -0.99
CA LYS A 126 0.08 34.49 -0.74
C LYS A 126 -0.57 33.12 -0.55
N VAL A 127 -0.38 32.21 -1.50
CA VAL A 127 -1.02 30.89 -1.50
C VAL A 127 0.01 29.79 -1.27
N TYR A 128 -0.21 28.98 -0.24
CA TYR A 128 0.60 27.81 0.08
C TYR A 128 -0.18 26.55 -0.25
N ILE A 129 0.27 25.82 -1.26
CA ILE A 129 -0.29 24.53 -1.65
C ILE A 129 0.56 23.44 -1.02
N VAL A 130 -0.01 22.66 -0.12
CA VAL A 130 0.67 21.53 0.55
C VAL A 130 0.05 20.24 0.03
N ASP A 131 0.75 19.56 -0.87
CA ASP A 131 0.31 18.27 -1.42
C ASP A 131 0.69 17.12 -0.50
N GLU A 132 -0.10 16.05 -0.54
CA GLU A 132 -0.02 14.88 0.35
C GLU A 132 0.13 15.26 1.85
N ALA A 133 -0.67 16.23 2.30
CA ALA A 133 -0.58 16.83 3.64
C ALA A 133 -0.70 15.83 4.81
N HIS A 134 -1.23 14.62 4.58
CA HIS A 134 -1.24 13.54 5.59
C HIS A 134 0.16 13.01 5.93
N MET A 135 1.19 13.38 5.16
CA MET A 135 2.58 13.03 5.40
C MET A 135 3.29 13.96 6.40
N LEU A 136 2.70 15.12 6.73
CA LEU A 136 3.20 16.01 7.76
C LEU A 136 3.20 15.34 9.13
N THR A 137 4.24 15.56 9.94
CA THR A 137 4.25 15.05 11.31
C THR A 137 3.28 15.83 12.19
N ARG A 138 2.93 15.25 13.35
CA ARG A 138 2.05 15.91 14.33
C ARG A 138 2.62 17.25 14.81
N GLU A 139 3.93 17.30 15.00
CA GLU A 139 4.63 18.51 15.43
C GLU A 139 4.61 19.59 14.34
N ALA A 140 4.75 19.20 13.07
CA ALA A 140 4.61 20.11 11.93
C ALA A 140 3.20 20.73 11.87
N TRP A 141 2.16 19.92 12.05
CA TRP A 141 0.78 20.42 12.16
C TRP A 141 0.60 21.41 13.33
N ASN A 142 1.15 21.11 14.50
CA ASN A 142 1.09 22.02 15.65
C ASN A 142 1.82 23.35 15.39
N ALA A 143 2.90 23.34 14.62
CA ALA A 143 3.59 24.56 14.23
C ALA A 143 2.72 25.45 13.32
N LEU A 144 1.97 24.83 12.40
CA LEU A 144 1.02 25.52 11.51
C LEU A 144 -0.28 25.93 12.21
N LEU A 145 -0.65 25.30 13.32
CA LEU A 145 -1.91 25.60 14.02
C LEU A 145 -2.01 27.09 14.33
N LYS A 146 -0.95 27.69 14.90
CA LYS A 146 -0.94 29.11 15.30
C LYS A 146 -1.32 30.06 14.17
N ILE A 147 -0.74 29.86 12.98
CA ILE A 147 -1.03 30.72 11.82
C ILE A 147 -2.39 30.43 11.19
N LEU A 148 -2.95 29.24 11.40
CA LEU A 148 -4.31 28.93 10.99
C LEU A 148 -5.36 29.50 11.94
N GLU A 149 -5.04 29.75 13.23
CA GLU A 149 -5.96 30.43 14.15
C GLU A 149 -5.97 31.94 13.92
N GLU A 150 -4.80 32.52 13.68
CA GLU A 150 -4.60 33.95 13.43
C GLU A 150 -3.92 34.16 12.06
N PRO A 151 -4.64 33.94 10.95
CA PRO A 151 -4.06 34.03 9.62
C PRO A 151 -3.74 35.49 9.26
N PRO A 152 -2.53 35.76 8.71
CA PRO A 152 -2.23 37.06 8.16
C PRO A 152 -3.18 37.39 6.99
N PRO A 153 -3.44 38.69 6.75
CA PRO A 153 -4.36 39.09 5.69
C PRO A 153 -3.83 38.61 4.33
N ARG A 154 -4.75 38.05 3.52
CA ARG A 154 -4.46 37.57 2.15
C ARG A 154 -3.46 36.40 2.08
N VAL A 155 -3.25 35.67 3.17
CA VAL A 155 -2.56 34.37 3.17
C VAL A 155 -3.60 33.25 3.13
N VAL A 156 -3.41 32.29 2.21
CA VAL A 156 -4.31 31.15 2.01
C VAL A 156 -3.52 29.86 1.98
N PHE A 157 -3.90 28.92 2.84
CA PHE A 157 -3.38 27.55 2.83
C PHE A 157 -4.34 26.62 2.08
N VAL A 158 -3.79 25.77 1.21
CA VAL A 158 -4.54 24.74 0.48
C VAL A 158 -3.85 23.41 0.71
N PHE A 159 -4.44 22.57 1.57
CA PHE A 159 -3.96 21.23 1.85
C PHE A 159 -4.66 20.24 0.92
N ALA A 160 -3.90 19.35 0.27
CA ALA A 160 -4.44 18.25 -0.51
C ALA A 160 -4.05 16.92 0.14
N THR A 161 -4.98 15.97 0.21
CA THR A 161 -4.70 14.65 0.80
C THR A 161 -5.52 13.53 0.19
N THR A 162 -4.91 12.36 0.06
CA THR A 162 -5.58 11.10 -0.24
C THR A 162 -6.13 10.41 1.01
N GLU A 163 -5.61 10.72 2.20
CA GLU A 163 -5.93 10.04 3.46
C GLU A 163 -6.44 11.04 4.53
N PRO A 164 -7.69 11.51 4.45
CA PRO A 164 -8.23 12.49 5.40
C PRO A 164 -8.30 11.98 6.85
N GLN A 165 -8.42 10.67 7.04
CA GLN A 165 -8.49 10.08 8.38
C GLN A 165 -7.16 10.21 9.14
N LYS A 166 -6.02 10.11 8.46
CA LYS A 166 -4.70 10.32 9.09
C LYS A 166 -4.58 11.73 9.64
N ILE A 167 -5.03 12.73 8.87
CA ILE A 167 -5.05 14.13 9.33
C ILE A 167 -6.01 14.28 10.52
N ALA A 168 -7.18 13.65 10.50
CA ALA A 168 -8.11 13.70 11.63
C ALA A 168 -7.49 13.12 12.92
N GLN A 169 -6.68 12.06 12.82
CA GLN A 169 -6.00 11.45 13.96
C GLN A 169 -4.81 12.28 14.45
N GLN A 170 -4.02 12.84 13.54
CA GLN A 170 -2.79 13.56 13.85
C GLN A 170 -3.04 15.04 14.23
N ALA A 171 -4.07 15.66 13.67
CA ALA A 171 -4.31 17.10 13.69
C ALA A 171 -5.80 17.47 13.74
N ALA A 172 -6.58 16.79 14.59
CA ALA A 172 -8.01 17.09 14.78
C ALA A 172 -8.35 18.58 14.95
N PRO A 173 -7.60 19.39 15.74
CA PRO A 173 -7.91 20.82 15.92
C PRO A 173 -7.83 21.65 14.65
N ILE A 174 -7.05 21.22 13.65
CA ILE A 174 -6.90 21.96 12.39
C ILE A 174 -8.15 21.86 11.53
N LEU A 175 -8.86 20.73 11.60
CA LEU A 175 -10.04 20.51 10.76
C LEU A 175 -11.16 21.53 11.01
N SER A 176 -11.27 22.10 12.21
CA SER A 176 -12.25 23.15 12.49
C SER A 176 -11.89 24.53 11.91
N ARG A 177 -10.64 24.71 11.48
CA ARG A 177 -10.12 25.96 10.88
C ARG A 177 -10.05 25.88 9.35
N LEU A 178 -10.23 24.70 8.76
CA LEU A 178 -10.18 24.49 7.32
C LEU A 178 -11.56 24.29 6.73
N GLN A 179 -11.81 24.89 5.56
CA GLN A 179 -12.96 24.51 4.75
C GLN A 179 -12.65 23.22 3.98
N ARG A 180 -13.31 22.14 4.38
CA ARG A 180 -13.13 20.81 3.78
C ARG A 180 -13.98 20.64 2.52
N PHE A 181 -13.36 20.09 1.48
CA PHE A 181 -14.01 19.67 0.25
C PHE A 181 -13.60 18.24 -0.11
N ASP A 182 -14.58 17.36 -0.24
CA ASP A 182 -14.37 15.96 -0.62
C ASP A 182 -14.61 15.76 -2.12
N LEU A 183 -13.54 15.45 -2.85
CA LEU A 183 -13.57 15.07 -4.26
C LEU A 183 -13.89 13.59 -4.37
N LYS A 184 -14.91 13.27 -5.18
CA LYS A 184 -15.37 11.89 -5.37
C LYS A 184 -14.57 11.16 -6.44
N ARG A 185 -14.58 9.82 -6.41
CA ARG A 185 -14.12 9.03 -7.56
C ARG A 185 -14.94 9.41 -8.79
N ILE A 186 -14.27 9.49 -9.94
CA ILE A 186 -14.91 9.80 -11.21
C ILE A 186 -15.55 8.52 -11.74
N GLY A 187 -16.82 8.58 -12.16
CA GLY A 187 -17.50 7.42 -12.73
C GLY A 187 -16.84 6.96 -14.03
N PRO A 188 -16.78 5.65 -14.35
CA PRO A 188 -16.11 5.20 -15.56
C PRO A 188 -16.74 5.75 -16.85
N ALA A 189 -18.05 5.98 -16.87
CA ALA A 189 -18.73 6.69 -17.97
C ALA A 189 -18.15 8.08 -18.24
N GLU A 190 -17.92 8.87 -17.19
CA GLU A 190 -17.37 10.22 -17.30
C GLU A 190 -15.90 10.19 -17.71
N ILE A 191 -15.14 9.17 -17.26
CA ILE A 191 -13.78 8.94 -17.75
C ILE A 191 -13.79 8.63 -19.25
N ARG A 192 -14.65 7.71 -19.71
CA ARG A 192 -14.76 7.35 -21.14
C ARG A 192 -15.07 8.58 -22.00
N GLU A 193 -16.05 9.38 -21.60
CA GLU A 193 -16.41 10.62 -22.30
C GLU A 193 -15.21 11.57 -22.39
N ARG A 194 -14.49 11.75 -21.28
CA ARG A 194 -13.30 12.62 -21.25
C ARG A 194 -12.17 12.08 -22.13
N LEU A 195 -11.90 10.77 -22.10
CA LEU A 195 -10.89 10.15 -22.96
C LEU A 195 -11.25 10.28 -24.43
N ALA A 196 -12.51 10.06 -24.80
CA ALA A 196 -12.99 10.23 -26.16
C ALA A 196 -12.79 11.68 -26.65
N ALA A 197 -13.12 12.68 -25.83
CA ALA A 197 -12.90 14.08 -26.15
C ALA A 197 -11.40 14.39 -26.37
N VAL A 198 -10.53 13.90 -25.49
CA VAL A 198 -9.08 14.08 -25.59
C VAL A 198 -8.51 13.43 -26.84
N LEU A 199 -8.86 12.17 -27.12
CA LEU A 199 -8.35 11.45 -28.30
C LEU A 199 -8.87 12.04 -29.61
N THR A 200 -10.10 12.56 -29.61
CA THR A 200 -10.64 13.30 -30.76
C THR A 200 -9.84 14.57 -31.03
N GLU A 201 -9.46 15.32 -29.98
CA GLU A 201 -8.62 16.52 -30.11
C GLU A 201 -7.19 16.19 -30.56
N GLU A 202 -6.63 15.05 -30.12
CA GLU A 202 -5.35 14.51 -30.62
C GLU A 202 -5.45 13.87 -32.02
N GLN A 203 -6.64 13.80 -32.62
CA GLN A 203 -6.89 13.13 -33.91
C GLN A 203 -6.47 11.65 -33.92
N VAL A 204 -6.66 10.97 -32.80
CA VAL A 204 -6.37 9.55 -32.63
C VAL A 204 -7.66 8.73 -32.76
N ALA A 205 -7.64 7.70 -33.61
CA ALA A 205 -8.74 6.75 -33.70
C ALA A 205 -8.83 5.86 -32.44
N PHE A 206 -10.04 5.55 -31.98
CA PHE A 206 -10.26 4.73 -30.79
C PHE A 206 -11.51 3.87 -30.88
N GLU A 207 -11.52 2.77 -30.12
CA GLU A 207 -12.68 1.90 -29.91
C GLU A 207 -13.37 2.19 -28.57
N ALA A 208 -14.69 2.10 -28.51
CA ALA A 208 -15.45 2.35 -27.28
C ALA A 208 -15.08 1.37 -26.16
N ASP A 209 -14.89 0.10 -26.49
CA ASP A 209 -14.51 -0.95 -25.54
C ASP A 209 -13.12 -0.70 -24.94
N ALA A 210 -12.18 -0.20 -25.75
CA ALA A 210 -10.84 0.17 -25.31
C ALA A 210 -10.88 1.29 -24.24
N LEU A 211 -11.72 2.31 -24.45
CA LEU A 211 -11.92 3.36 -23.44
C LEU A 211 -12.55 2.82 -22.16
N GLY A 212 -13.46 1.84 -22.28
CA GLY A 212 -14.04 1.14 -21.14
C GLY A 212 -13.00 0.38 -20.31
N MET A 213 -12.08 -0.31 -20.98
CA MET A 213 -10.97 -1.01 -20.30
C MET A 213 -10.06 -0.03 -19.56
N ILE A 214 -9.66 1.08 -20.20
CA ILE A 214 -8.84 2.12 -19.56
C ILE A 214 -9.57 2.76 -18.38
N ALA A 215 -10.86 3.07 -18.53
CA ALA A 215 -11.65 3.71 -17.47
C ALA A 215 -11.77 2.81 -16.22
N ARG A 216 -11.96 1.49 -16.40
CA ARG A 216 -11.95 0.53 -15.29
C ARG A 216 -10.57 0.41 -14.65
N ALA A 217 -9.51 0.29 -15.45
CA ALA A 217 -8.14 0.21 -14.95
C ALA A 217 -7.70 1.47 -14.18
N ALA A 218 -8.27 2.63 -14.51
CA ALA A 218 -7.96 3.90 -13.84
C ALA A 218 -8.62 4.08 -12.45
N ASP A 219 -9.53 3.18 -12.04
CA ASP A 219 -10.20 3.19 -10.72
C ASP A 219 -10.71 4.60 -10.31
N GLY A 220 -11.32 5.33 -11.23
CA GLY A 220 -11.90 6.65 -10.93
C GLY A 220 -10.90 7.82 -10.84
N GLY A 221 -9.62 7.62 -11.20
CA GLY A 221 -8.60 8.65 -11.32
C GLY A 221 -8.39 9.11 -12.76
N LEU A 222 -8.78 10.34 -13.11
CA LEU A 222 -8.63 10.84 -14.49
C LEU A 222 -7.15 11.01 -14.90
N ARG A 223 -6.28 11.39 -13.96
CA ARG A 223 -4.84 11.45 -14.21
C ARG A 223 -4.29 10.08 -14.63
N ASP A 224 -4.76 9.03 -13.98
CA ASP A 224 -4.31 7.67 -14.23
C ASP A 224 -4.88 7.18 -15.56
N ALA A 225 -6.16 7.43 -15.86
CA ALA A 225 -6.75 7.14 -17.17
C ALA A 225 -5.96 7.74 -18.35
N LEU A 226 -5.58 9.03 -18.26
CA LEU A 226 -4.78 9.68 -19.30
C LEU A 226 -3.36 9.11 -19.39
N SER A 227 -2.77 8.73 -18.26
CA SER A 227 -1.42 8.12 -18.22
C SER A 227 -1.42 6.71 -18.82
N LEU A 228 -2.45 5.92 -18.54
CA LEU A 228 -2.67 4.60 -19.17
C LEU A 228 -2.90 4.75 -20.68
N THR A 229 -3.62 5.80 -21.09
CA THR A 229 -3.80 6.11 -22.52
C THR A 229 -2.47 6.43 -23.19
N ASP A 230 -1.63 7.27 -22.57
CA ASP A 230 -0.27 7.56 -23.06
C ASP A 230 0.57 6.28 -23.22
N GLN A 231 0.47 5.35 -22.26
CA GLN A 231 1.15 4.06 -22.31
C GLN A 231 0.70 3.23 -23.52
N VAL A 232 -0.60 3.17 -23.80
CA VAL A 232 -1.16 2.47 -24.96
C VAL A 232 -0.70 3.10 -26.26
N LEU A 233 -0.71 4.43 -26.35
CA LEU A 233 -0.25 5.18 -27.53
C LEU A 233 1.24 4.99 -27.80
N SER A 234 2.03 4.73 -26.77
CA SER A 234 3.48 4.48 -26.88
C SER A 234 3.81 3.06 -27.36
N LEU A 235 2.83 2.16 -27.43
CA LEU A 235 3.04 0.75 -27.77
C LEU A 235 2.94 0.50 -29.29
N GLY A 236 4.07 0.31 -29.98
CA GLY A 236 4.09 -0.08 -31.40
C GLY A 236 3.93 1.10 -32.38
N GLU A 237 3.75 0.79 -33.67
CA GLU A 237 3.76 1.81 -34.75
C GLU A 237 2.40 2.48 -35.00
N SER A 238 1.30 1.81 -34.65
CA SER A 238 -0.05 2.36 -34.84
C SER A 238 -0.33 3.45 -33.80
N ALA A 239 -1.11 4.47 -34.16
CA ALA A 239 -1.58 5.48 -33.21
C ALA A 239 -2.95 5.14 -32.59
N ALA A 240 -3.68 4.13 -33.10
CA ALA A 240 -5.07 3.88 -32.70
C ALA A 240 -5.22 3.16 -31.34
N VAL A 241 -6.16 3.60 -30.50
CA VAL A 241 -6.46 2.98 -29.20
C VAL A 241 -7.51 1.88 -29.38
N THR A 242 -7.07 0.64 -29.53
CA THR A 242 -7.92 -0.56 -29.71
C THR A 242 -7.92 -1.44 -28.46
N ALA A 243 -8.94 -2.29 -28.31
CA ALA A 243 -9.08 -3.17 -27.15
C ALA A 243 -7.86 -4.12 -26.99
N ASP A 244 -7.37 -4.68 -28.09
CA ASP A 244 -6.19 -5.55 -28.12
C ASP A 244 -4.91 -4.85 -27.63
N ARG A 245 -4.71 -3.59 -28.06
CA ARG A 245 -3.57 -2.79 -27.62
C ARG A 245 -3.66 -2.38 -26.16
N VAL A 246 -4.87 -2.09 -25.67
CA VAL A 246 -5.09 -1.83 -24.25
C VAL A 246 -4.76 -3.07 -23.43
N GLN A 247 -5.23 -4.25 -23.84
CA GLN A 247 -4.93 -5.50 -23.16
C GLN A 247 -3.43 -5.78 -23.11
N THR A 248 -2.75 -5.67 -24.26
CA THR A 248 -1.30 -5.87 -24.36
C THR A 248 -0.52 -4.85 -23.52
N ALA A 249 -0.85 -3.55 -23.63
CA ALA A 249 -0.11 -2.50 -22.93
C ALA A 249 -0.27 -2.57 -21.41
N LEU A 250 -1.45 -2.96 -20.94
CA LEU A 250 -1.78 -3.00 -19.52
C LEU A 250 -1.63 -4.39 -18.90
N GLY A 251 -1.24 -5.41 -19.69
CA GLY A 251 -1.17 -6.80 -19.26
C GLY A 251 -2.53 -7.34 -18.81
N LEU A 252 -3.63 -6.84 -19.37
CA LEU A 252 -4.96 -7.32 -19.04
C LEU A 252 -5.19 -8.67 -19.71
N ILE A 253 -5.88 -9.52 -18.97
CA ILE A 253 -6.22 -10.85 -19.42
C ILE A 253 -7.46 -10.75 -20.32
N PRO A 254 -7.45 -11.42 -21.49
CA PRO A 254 -8.62 -11.46 -22.35
C PRO A 254 -9.85 -12.03 -21.65
N ASP A 255 -11.00 -11.45 -21.97
CA ASP A 255 -12.31 -11.89 -21.49
C ASP A 255 -12.55 -13.41 -21.66
N ASP A 256 -12.07 -13.99 -22.76
CA ASP A 256 -12.23 -15.42 -23.06
C ASP A 256 -11.48 -16.32 -22.07
N GLU A 257 -10.37 -15.86 -21.48
CA GLU A 257 -9.63 -16.60 -20.45
C GLU A 257 -10.42 -16.66 -19.14
N TYR A 258 -11.04 -15.55 -18.76
CA TYR A 258 -11.91 -15.50 -17.58
C TYR A 258 -13.15 -16.38 -17.75
N LEU A 259 -13.75 -16.37 -18.93
CA LEU A 259 -14.87 -17.28 -19.26
C LEU A 259 -14.43 -18.75 -19.21
N ALA A 260 -13.24 -19.08 -19.71
CA ALA A 260 -12.70 -20.44 -19.63
C ALA A 260 -12.47 -20.89 -18.19
N LEU A 261 -11.97 -20.01 -17.31
CA LEU A 261 -11.85 -20.28 -15.87
C LEU A 261 -13.22 -20.53 -15.23
N LEU A 262 -14.22 -19.72 -15.60
CA LEU A 262 -15.59 -19.88 -15.08
C LEU A 262 -16.21 -21.20 -15.54
N ASP A 263 -16.02 -21.59 -16.80
CA ASP A 263 -16.50 -22.86 -17.35
C ASP A 263 -15.79 -24.05 -16.69
N MET A 264 -14.48 -23.97 -16.48
CA MET A 264 -13.72 -25.01 -15.76
C MET A 264 -14.28 -25.26 -14.35
N VAL A 265 -14.60 -24.18 -13.63
CA VAL A 265 -15.21 -24.26 -12.29
C VAL A 265 -16.63 -24.84 -12.37
N ALA A 266 -17.45 -24.35 -13.31
CA ALA A 266 -18.82 -24.83 -13.49
C ALA A 266 -18.90 -26.32 -13.89
N GLU A 267 -17.95 -26.78 -14.69
CA GLU A 267 -17.81 -28.16 -15.18
C GLU A 267 -17.04 -29.07 -14.20
N ARG A 268 -16.57 -28.55 -13.06
CA ARG A 268 -15.82 -29.28 -12.02
C ARG A 268 -14.51 -29.91 -12.53
N ARG A 269 -13.83 -29.23 -13.45
CA ARG A 269 -12.60 -29.70 -14.09
C ARG A 269 -11.36 -29.35 -13.26
N ALA A 270 -11.29 -29.86 -12.03
CA ALA A 270 -10.23 -29.53 -11.07
C ALA A 270 -8.81 -29.89 -11.55
N VAL A 271 -8.69 -30.96 -12.36
CA VAL A 271 -7.39 -31.39 -12.93
C VAL A 271 -6.84 -30.34 -13.91
N ASP A 272 -7.71 -29.66 -14.65
CA ASP A 272 -7.31 -28.71 -15.70
C ASP A 272 -6.82 -27.37 -15.14
N VAL A 273 -7.02 -27.13 -13.83
CA VAL A 273 -6.56 -25.92 -13.13
C VAL A 273 -5.05 -25.76 -13.27
N PHE A 274 -4.28 -26.79 -12.96
CA PHE A 274 -2.82 -26.70 -12.95
C PHE A 274 -2.24 -26.38 -14.33
N ALA A 275 -2.74 -27.04 -15.37
CA ALA A 275 -2.32 -26.77 -16.75
C ALA A 275 -2.68 -25.34 -17.19
N THR A 276 -3.85 -24.85 -16.78
CA THR A 276 -4.31 -23.50 -17.13
C THR A 276 -3.52 -22.43 -16.41
N VAL A 277 -3.29 -22.58 -15.11
CA VAL A 277 -2.48 -21.62 -14.34
C VAL A 277 -1.04 -21.63 -14.82
N GLN A 278 -0.46 -22.80 -15.13
CA GLN A 278 0.88 -22.88 -15.70
C GLN A 278 0.98 -22.12 -17.03
N ARG A 279 -0.01 -22.27 -17.92
CA ARG A 279 -0.04 -21.53 -19.18
C ARG A 279 -0.11 -20.01 -18.96
N LEU A 280 -0.87 -19.54 -17.98
CA LEU A 280 -0.91 -18.12 -17.61
C LEU A 280 0.43 -17.65 -17.02
N ALA A 281 1.10 -18.50 -16.24
CA ALA A 281 2.44 -18.25 -15.70
C ALA A 281 3.47 -18.08 -16.83
N ASP A 282 3.46 -19.02 -17.79
CA ASP A 282 4.38 -19.02 -18.93
C ASP A 282 4.15 -17.82 -19.86
N ALA A 283 2.92 -17.32 -19.92
CA ALA A 283 2.55 -16.08 -20.61
C ALA A 283 2.94 -14.80 -19.83
N GLY A 284 3.48 -14.93 -18.62
CA GLY A 284 3.92 -13.80 -17.79
C GLY A 284 2.79 -12.96 -17.21
N VAL A 285 1.58 -13.53 -17.08
CA VAL A 285 0.41 -12.82 -16.57
C VAL A 285 0.58 -12.48 -15.08
N ASP A 286 0.25 -11.24 -14.71
CA ASP A 286 0.19 -10.84 -13.29
C ASP A 286 -1.02 -11.49 -12.62
N PHE A 287 -0.76 -12.45 -11.73
CA PHE A 287 -1.83 -13.15 -11.05
C PHE A 287 -2.64 -12.27 -10.07
N VAL A 288 -2.11 -11.12 -9.63
CA VAL A 288 -2.89 -10.16 -8.85
C VAL A 288 -4.01 -9.58 -9.71
N LEU A 289 -3.73 -9.31 -11.00
CA LEU A 289 -4.75 -8.89 -11.97
C LEU A 289 -5.72 -10.02 -12.29
N VAL A 290 -5.25 -11.28 -12.39
CA VAL A 290 -6.14 -12.46 -12.52
C VAL A 290 -7.15 -12.48 -11.38
N LEU A 291 -6.67 -12.39 -10.13
CA LEU A 291 -7.52 -12.51 -8.94
C LEU A 291 -8.55 -11.37 -8.87
N SER A 292 -8.12 -10.14 -9.15
CA SER A 292 -9.02 -8.98 -9.19
C SER A 292 -10.10 -9.14 -10.26
N GLY A 293 -9.72 -9.51 -11.48
CA GLY A 293 -10.69 -9.70 -12.58
C GLY A 293 -11.62 -10.89 -12.35
N LEU A 294 -11.14 -11.98 -11.72
CA LEU A 294 -11.98 -13.10 -11.33
C LEU A 294 -13.03 -12.67 -10.29
N GLY A 295 -12.65 -11.84 -9.32
CA GLY A 295 -13.60 -11.26 -8.37
C GLY A 295 -14.69 -10.42 -9.03
N ASP A 296 -14.31 -9.58 -9.99
CA ASP A 296 -15.27 -8.79 -10.78
C ASP A 296 -16.19 -9.67 -11.64
N LEU A 297 -15.66 -10.71 -12.27
CA LEU A 297 -16.43 -11.69 -13.05
C LEU A 297 -17.45 -12.42 -12.18
N LEU A 298 -17.03 -12.93 -11.01
CA LEU A 298 -17.91 -13.63 -10.08
C LEU A 298 -19.01 -12.72 -9.54
N ARG A 299 -18.69 -11.45 -9.24
CA ARG A 299 -19.66 -10.44 -8.82
C ARG A 299 -20.66 -10.12 -9.93
N ALA A 300 -20.20 -10.01 -11.17
CA ALA A 300 -21.06 -9.81 -12.34
C ALA A 300 -22.01 -11.00 -12.56
N GLN A 301 -21.47 -12.23 -12.50
CA GLN A 301 -22.25 -13.46 -12.63
C GLN A 301 -23.29 -13.59 -11.51
N LEU A 302 -22.94 -13.24 -10.28
CA LEU A 302 -23.87 -13.25 -9.14
C LEU A 302 -25.02 -12.26 -9.36
N ALA A 303 -24.73 -11.04 -9.82
CA ALA A 303 -25.77 -10.06 -10.10
C ALA A 303 -26.75 -10.58 -11.18
N ILE A 304 -26.23 -11.17 -12.26
CA ILE A 304 -27.04 -11.79 -13.33
C ILE A 304 -27.89 -12.95 -12.79
N ALA A 305 -27.28 -13.83 -11.97
CA ALA A 305 -27.96 -14.96 -11.34
C ALA A 305 -29.15 -14.52 -10.48
N LEU A 306 -29.00 -13.40 -9.75
CA LEU A 306 -30.05 -12.79 -8.94
C LEU A 306 -31.07 -11.96 -9.74
N GLY A 307 -30.88 -11.82 -11.06
CA GLY A 307 -31.77 -11.03 -11.93
C GLY A 307 -31.51 -9.52 -11.93
N GLY A 308 -30.36 -9.09 -11.39
CA GLY A 308 -29.88 -7.71 -11.46
C GLY A 308 -29.13 -7.41 -12.76
N VAL A 309 -28.85 -6.13 -12.99
CA VAL A 309 -28.01 -5.67 -14.10
C VAL A 309 -26.62 -5.37 -13.55
N PRO A 310 -25.57 -6.12 -13.95
CA PRO A 310 -24.23 -5.83 -13.47
C PRO A 310 -23.72 -4.53 -14.12
N PRO A 311 -23.02 -3.66 -13.36
CA PRO A 311 -22.58 -2.38 -13.87
C PRO A 311 -21.46 -2.54 -14.90
N GLU A 312 -21.60 -1.85 -16.05
CA GLU A 312 -20.52 -1.52 -16.99
C GLU A 312 -19.69 -2.70 -17.56
N LEU A 313 -20.36 -3.81 -17.91
CA LEU A 313 -19.74 -4.88 -18.71
C LEU A 313 -19.90 -4.63 -20.22
N PRO A 314 -18.91 -5.03 -21.04
CA PRO A 314 -19.09 -5.10 -22.50
C PRO A 314 -20.27 -6.00 -22.85
N GLU A 315 -21.01 -5.65 -23.90
CA GLU A 315 -22.23 -6.39 -24.30
C GLU A 315 -21.95 -7.87 -24.61
N ARG A 316 -20.80 -8.15 -25.25
CA ARG A 316 -20.32 -9.53 -25.51
C ARG A 316 -20.14 -10.31 -24.22
N MET A 317 -19.48 -9.73 -23.22
CA MET A 317 -19.26 -10.38 -21.93
C MET A 317 -20.58 -10.61 -21.20
N ARG A 318 -21.48 -9.61 -21.21
CA ARG A 318 -22.80 -9.74 -20.59
C ARG A 318 -23.59 -10.91 -21.17
N ALA A 319 -23.63 -11.03 -22.50
CA ALA A 319 -24.28 -12.15 -23.18
C ALA A 319 -23.67 -13.50 -22.79
N ALA A 320 -22.33 -13.60 -22.74
CA ALA A 320 -21.63 -14.82 -22.34
C ALA A 320 -21.90 -15.22 -20.88
N LEU A 321 -22.04 -14.25 -19.97
CA LEU A 321 -22.39 -14.49 -18.57
C LEU A 321 -23.88 -14.90 -18.40
N ASP A 322 -24.78 -14.29 -19.19
CA ASP A 322 -26.20 -14.64 -19.24
C ASP A 322 -26.41 -16.10 -19.67
N GLU A 323 -25.66 -16.60 -20.67
CA GLU A 323 -25.66 -18.01 -21.08
C GLU A 323 -25.25 -18.97 -19.94
N ARG A 324 -24.42 -18.49 -19.01
CA ARG A 324 -23.89 -19.25 -17.86
C ARG A 324 -24.75 -19.10 -16.61
N LYS A 325 -25.84 -18.32 -16.65
CA LYS A 325 -26.68 -17.98 -15.49
C LYS A 325 -27.13 -19.19 -14.66
N GLN A 326 -27.45 -20.31 -15.32
CA GLN A 326 -27.95 -21.52 -14.66
C GLN A 326 -26.85 -22.53 -14.30
N ARG A 327 -25.60 -22.30 -14.74
CA ARG A 327 -24.48 -23.23 -14.50
C ARG A 327 -23.93 -23.15 -13.07
N LEU A 328 -24.06 -21.98 -12.44
CA LEU A 328 -23.59 -21.72 -11.06
C LEU A 328 -24.74 -21.13 -10.22
N ALA A 329 -24.97 -21.70 -9.04
CA ALA A 329 -25.99 -21.17 -8.12
C ALA A 329 -25.49 -19.89 -7.43
N ALA A 330 -26.40 -18.97 -7.11
CA ALA A 330 -26.06 -17.72 -6.41
C ALA A 330 -25.34 -17.96 -5.07
N ASN A 331 -25.72 -19.00 -4.34
CA ASN A 331 -25.07 -19.38 -3.08
C ASN A 331 -23.61 -19.83 -3.29
N ASP A 332 -23.33 -20.54 -4.39
CA ASP A 332 -21.96 -20.99 -4.70
C ASP A 332 -21.10 -19.80 -5.12
N LEU A 333 -21.64 -18.88 -5.93
CA LEU A 333 -20.96 -17.63 -6.31
C LEU A 333 -20.63 -16.76 -5.08
N LEU A 334 -21.55 -16.67 -4.12
CA LEU A 334 -21.31 -15.98 -2.84
C LEU A 334 -20.18 -16.62 -2.03
N ARG A 335 -20.12 -17.96 -1.97
CA ARG A 335 -19.02 -18.68 -1.31
C ARG A 335 -17.68 -18.47 -2.01
N MET A 336 -17.68 -18.49 -3.34
CA MET A 336 -16.46 -18.22 -4.14
C MET A 336 -15.95 -16.80 -3.87
N LEU A 337 -16.84 -15.80 -3.89
CA LEU A 337 -16.49 -14.42 -3.54
C LEU A 337 -15.94 -14.30 -2.11
N HIS A 338 -16.55 -14.98 -1.14
CA HIS A 338 -16.08 -14.97 0.25
C HIS A 338 -14.67 -15.56 0.38
N ALA A 339 -14.42 -16.72 -0.23
CA ALA A 339 -13.11 -17.36 -0.24
C ALA A 339 -12.03 -16.51 -0.94
N LEU A 340 -12.42 -15.75 -1.97
CA LEU A 340 -11.52 -14.78 -2.62
C LEU A 340 -11.15 -13.63 -1.66
N LEU A 341 -12.13 -13.06 -0.95
CA LEU A 341 -11.91 -11.98 0.02
C LEU A 341 -11.03 -12.40 1.21
N GLU A 342 -11.13 -13.65 1.68
CA GLU A 342 -10.27 -14.19 2.72
C GLU A 342 -8.80 -14.28 2.26
N LEU A 343 -8.58 -14.62 0.99
CA LEU A 343 -7.27 -14.89 0.42
C LEU A 343 -6.56 -13.62 -0.10
N GLU A 344 -7.30 -12.58 -0.47
CA GLU A 344 -6.79 -11.32 -1.03
C GLU A 344 -5.66 -10.66 -0.18
N PRO A 345 -5.77 -10.55 1.16
CA PRO A 345 -4.74 -9.90 1.98
C PRO A 345 -3.43 -10.71 2.08
N MET A 346 -3.52 -12.02 1.89
CA MET A 346 -2.36 -12.93 1.87
C MET A 346 -1.70 -12.92 0.48
N TYR A 347 -2.51 -12.81 -0.56
CA TYR A 347 -2.06 -12.83 -1.95
C TYR A 347 -1.02 -11.76 -2.26
N ARG A 348 -1.29 -10.50 -1.89
CA ARG A 348 -0.40 -9.35 -2.15
C ARG A 348 0.95 -9.43 -1.41
N ARG A 349 1.05 -10.25 -0.37
CA ARG A 349 2.25 -10.39 0.48
C ARG A 349 2.97 -11.72 0.29
N SER A 350 2.40 -12.62 -0.50
CA SER A 350 2.95 -13.97 -0.70
C SER A 350 4.08 -13.96 -1.71
N GLY A 351 5.15 -14.71 -1.44
CA GLY A 351 6.18 -15.02 -2.43
C GLY A 351 5.77 -16.11 -3.44
N GLN A 352 4.59 -16.71 -3.28
CA GLN A 352 4.08 -17.80 -4.10
C GLN A 352 2.62 -17.54 -4.53
N PRO A 353 2.36 -16.53 -5.39
CA PRO A 353 1.01 -16.18 -5.86
C PRO A 353 0.37 -17.29 -6.71
N GLN A 354 1.18 -18.03 -7.48
CA GLN A 354 0.70 -19.13 -8.32
C GLN A 354 0.00 -20.22 -7.49
N LEU A 355 0.66 -20.73 -6.45
CA LEU A 355 0.12 -21.76 -5.55
C LEU A 355 -1.21 -21.34 -4.92
N LEU A 356 -1.31 -20.06 -4.52
CA LEU A 356 -2.54 -19.52 -3.92
C LEU A 356 -3.69 -19.50 -4.93
N LEU A 357 -3.43 -19.14 -6.18
CA LEU A 357 -4.43 -19.13 -7.24
C LEU A 357 -4.88 -20.56 -7.59
N GLU A 358 -3.93 -21.50 -7.75
CA GLU A 358 -4.23 -22.91 -8.01
C GLU A 358 -5.11 -23.49 -6.92
N THR A 359 -4.74 -23.28 -5.66
CA THR A 359 -5.51 -23.78 -4.50
C THR A 359 -6.91 -23.19 -4.47
N LEU A 360 -7.06 -21.89 -4.77
CA LEU A 360 -8.37 -21.22 -4.83
C LEU A 360 -9.26 -21.81 -5.94
N LEU A 361 -8.71 -21.95 -7.15
CA LEU A 361 -9.44 -22.48 -8.30
C LEU A 361 -9.82 -23.96 -8.11
N VAL A 362 -8.92 -24.77 -7.53
CA VAL A 362 -9.24 -26.15 -7.13
C VAL A 362 -10.35 -26.16 -6.08
N ARG A 363 -10.28 -25.31 -5.06
CA ARG A 363 -11.34 -25.18 -4.05
C ARG A 363 -12.68 -24.80 -4.72
N PHE A 364 -12.66 -23.94 -5.73
CA PHE A 364 -13.88 -23.59 -6.47
C PHE A 364 -14.43 -24.76 -7.28
N ALA A 365 -13.58 -25.48 -8.01
CA ALA A 365 -13.99 -26.63 -8.82
C ALA A 365 -14.50 -27.81 -7.97
N LEU A 366 -14.06 -27.90 -6.71
CA LEU A 366 -14.47 -28.92 -5.74
C LEU A 366 -15.63 -28.49 -4.82
N LEU A 367 -16.25 -27.32 -5.01
CA LEU A 367 -17.39 -26.90 -4.19
C LEU A 367 -18.57 -27.88 -4.35
N ASP A 368 -18.97 -28.51 -3.25
CA ASP A 368 -20.16 -29.36 -3.21
C ASP A 368 -21.42 -28.51 -3.38
N ARG A 369 -22.34 -28.95 -4.27
CA ARG A 369 -23.66 -28.32 -4.38
C ARG A 369 -24.34 -28.54 -3.03
N THR A 370 -24.76 -27.46 -2.39
CA THR A 370 -25.48 -27.47 -1.10
C THR A 370 -26.85 -28.16 -1.12
N ILE A 371 -27.17 -28.94 -2.14
CA ILE A 371 -28.50 -29.50 -2.34
C ILE A 371 -28.72 -30.77 -1.49
N GLU A 372 -27.65 -31.43 -1.03
CA GLU A 372 -27.84 -32.74 -0.42
C GLU A 372 -28.36 -32.72 1.02
N LEU A 373 -28.13 -31.69 1.84
CA LEU A 373 -28.59 -31.77 3.24
C LEU A 373 -30.12 -31.66 3.34
N GLN A 374 -30.76 -30.88 2.48
CA GLN A 374 -32.23 -30.73 2.48
C GLN A 374 -32.92 -31.95 1.86
N GLU A 375 -32.34 -32.56 0.82
CA GLU A 375 -32.84 -33.82 0.23
C GLU A 375 -32.59 -35.01 1.16
N VAL A 376 -31.44 -35.05 1.84
CA VAL A 376 -31.15 -36.05 2.88
C VAL A 376 -32.11 -35.89 4.07
N LEU A 377 -32.35 -34.65 4.54
CA LEU A 377 -33.30 -34.39 5.63
C LEU A 377 -34.77 -34.64 5.22
N GLN A 378 -35.17 -34.38 3.98
CA GLN A 378 -36.49 -34.74 3.46
C GLN A 378 -36.64 -36.26 3.30
N GLY A 379 -35.57 -36.96 2.92
CA GLY A 379 -35.52 -38.42 2.91
C GLY A 379 -35.66 -39.06 4.30
N PHE A 380 -35.29 -38.35 5.36
CA PHE A 380 -35.51 -38.78 6.76
C PHE A 380 -36.87 -38.33 7.34
N GLY A 381 -37.57 -37.38 6.70
CA GLY A 381 -38.81 -36.77 7.22
C GLY A 381 -40.11 -37.48 6.81
N SER A 382 -40.11 -38.26 5.73
CA SER A 382 -41.24 -39.11 5.33
C SER A 382 -41.06 -40.51 5.90
N GLY A 383 -41.53 -40.71 7.14
CA GLY A 383 -41.34 -41.95 7.89
C GLY A 383 -41.99 -43.20 7.31
N GLY A 384 -41.43 -44.36 7.66
CA GLY A 384 -42.04 -45.66 7.44
C GLY A 384 -41.00 -46.74 7.22
N ARG A 385 -40.93 -47.71 8.14
CA ARG A 385 -40.20 -48.97 7.95
C ARG A 385 -40.70 -49.66 6.68
N GLU A 386 -39.89 -49.66 5.63
CA GLU A 386 -39.88 -50.70 4.61
C GLU A 386 -38.47 -50.73 4.00
N ASP A 387 -37.76 -51.83 4.23
CA ASP A 387 -36.45 -52.10 3.63
C ASP A 387 -36.58 -52.14 2.09
N PRO A 388 -35.83 -51.34 1.33
CA PRO A 388 -35.63 -51.57 -0.09
C PRO A 388 -34.57 -52.67 -0.30
N PRO A 389 -34.69 -53.51 -1.34
CA PRO A 389 -33.83 -54.67 -1.50
C PRO A 389 -32.41 -54.23 -1.88
N LEU A 390 -31.42 -54.82 -1.21
CA LEU A 390 -30.01 -54.82 -1.63
C LEU A 390 -29.89 -55.46 -3.03
N ARG A 391 -29.99 -54.64 -4.09
CA ARG A 391 -29.54 -55.02 -5.43
C ARG A 391 -28.04 -54.80 -5.52
N ARG A 392 -27.28 -55.82 -5.10
CA ARG A 392 -25.94 -56.07 -5.65
C ARG A 392 -26.12 -56.49 -7.11
N ALA A 393 -25.72 -55.63 -8.04
CA ALA A 393 -25.35 -56.02 -9.38
C ALA A 393 -24.17 -55.15 -9.83
N ALA A 394 -23.04 -55.81 -10.01
CA ALA A 394 -21.79 -55.28 -10.49
C ALA A 394 -21.90 -54.75 -11.93
N HIS A 395 -21.18 -53.67 -12.21
CA HIS A 395 -20.57 -53.39 -13.51
C HIS A 395 -19.27 -52.63 -13.19
N GLU A 396 -18.17 -53.35 -12.93
CA GLU A 396 -17.18 -53.77 -13.93
C GLU A 396 -16.57 -52.61 -14.73
N SER A 397 -15.39 -52.19 -14.26
CA SER A 397 -14.33 -51.62 -15.07
C SER A 397 -14.13 -52.48 -16.32
N ARG A 398 -14.54 -51.95 -17.49
CA ARG A 398 -14.07 -52.46 -18.76
C ARG A 398 -12.67 -51.92 -19.04
N VAL A 399 -11.68 -52.69 -18.59
CA VAL A 399 -10.42 -52.81 -19.31
C VAL A 399 -10.73 -53.62 -20.56
N ALA A 400 -10.95 -52.94 -21.68
CA ALA A 400 -11.06 -53.59 -22.98
C ALA A 400 -9.68 -53.60 -23.64
N SER A 401 -8.98 -54.72 -23.47
CA SER A 401 -7.83 -55.09 -24.28
C SER A 401 -8.24 -55.27 -25.74
N ALA A 402 -7.57 -54.59 -26.66
CA ALA A 402 -7.56 -55.00 -28.06
C ALA A 402 -6.21 -54.66 -28.72
N HIS A 403 -5.59 -55.74 -29.18
CA HIS A 403 -4.68 -55.82 -30.34
C HIS A 403 -3.21 -55.47 -30.14
N ALA A 404 -2.46 -56.55 -29.87
CA ALA A 404 -1.05 -56.67 -30.23
C ALA A 404 -0.90 -56.73 -31.77
N LEU A 405 -0.05 -55.85 -32.29
CA LEU A 405 0.56 -55.89 -33.63
C LEU A 405 2.06 -55.54 -33.47
N PRO A 406 2.91 -55.98 -34.41
CA PRO A 406 4.26 -56.50 -34.17
C PRO A 406 5.35 -55.41 -34.06
N PRO A 407 6.59 -55.75 -33.61
CA PRO A 407 7.67 -54.78 -33.52
C PRO A 407 8.21 -54.45 -34.92
N ALA A 408 8.32 -53.15 -35.20
CA ALA A 408 8.99 -52.59 -36.37
C ALA A 408 10.31 -51.90 -35.94
N PRO A 409 11.28 -51.72 -36.87
CA PRO A 409 12.71 -51.97 -36.68
C PRO A 409 13.50 -50.81 -36.04
N PRO A 410 14.78 -51.02 -35.66
CA PRO A 410 15.61 -49.96 -35.12
C PRO A 410 16.08 -49.02 -36.23
N ALA A 411 15.73 -47.74 -36.13
CA ALA A 411 16.30 -46.69 -36.97
C ALA A 411 17.39 -45.94 -36.18
N VAL A 412 18.62 -46.36 -36.49
CA VAL A 412 19.88 -45.61 -36.56
C VAL A 412 19.84 -44.13 -36.11
N MET A 413 20.63 -43.81 -35.08
CA MET A 413 21.22 -42.47 -34.96
C MET A 413 22.71 -42.62 -34.66
N ALA A 414 23.52 -42.31 -35.67
CA ALA A 414 24.97 -42.21 -35.57
C ALA A 414 25.37 -40.90 -34.85
N PRO A 415 26.56 -40.83 -34.22
CA PRO A 415 26.94 -39.74 -33.34
C PRO A 415 27.82 -38.66 -34.01
N ALA A 416 27.95 -37.55 -33.27
CA ALA A 416 29.05 -36.56 -33.24
C ALA A 416 29.03 -35.41 -34.28
N PRO A 417 29.70 -34.25 -34.02
CA PRO A 417 30.65 -34.00 -32.95
C PRO A 417 30.46 -32.72 -32.11
N ALA A 418 31.18 -32.72 -30.99
CA ALA A 418 31.50 -31.59 -30.15
C ALA A 418 32.30 -30.52 -30.91
N VAL A 419 32.04 -29.25 -30.59
CA VAL A 419 32.94 -28.13 -30.86
C VAL A 419 33.19 -27.39 -29.56
N SER A 420 34.39 -27.62 -29.02
CA SER A 420 35.10 -26.67 -28.14
C SER A 420 35.69 -25.56 -29.00
N SER A 421 35.81 -24.35 -28.42
CA SER A 421 36.72 -23.23 -28.76
C SER A 421 35.95 -21.90 -28.53
N THR A 422 36.44 -20.82 -27.93
CA THR A 422 37.74 -20.48 -27.34
C THR A 422 37.49 -19.30 -26.40
N GLN A 423 38.04 -19.31 -25.20
CA GLN A 423 38.30 -18.08 -24.44
C GLN A 423 39.59 -17.47 -25.01
N ALA A 424 39.51 -16.21 -25.45
CA ALA A 424 40.67 -15.38 -25.72
C ALA A 424 40.34 -13.95 -25.28
N ALA A 425 40.73 -13.60 -24.05
CA ALA A 425 40.86 -12.21 -23.62
C ALA A 425 42.35 -11.92 -23.45
N ALA A 426 42.85 -11.05 -24.32
CA ALA A 426 44.23 -10.63 -24.40
C ALA A 426 44.63 -9.77 -23.19
N GLN A 427 45.82 -10.07 -22.67
CA GLN A 427 46.60 -9.22 -21.77
C GLN A 427 47.18 -8.03 -22.54
N VAL A 428 47.18 -6.84 -21.92
CA VAL A 428 48.17 -5.79 -22.18
C VAL A 428 48.67 -5.25 -20.84
N LEU A 429 49.99 -5.35 -20.66
CA LEU A 429 50.81 -4.76 -19.60
C LEU A 429 51.08 -3.28 -19.87
N ALA A 430 51.05 -2.42 -18.84
CA ALA A 430 51.95 -1.25 -18.65
C ALA A 430 51.71 -0.64 -17.26
N GLN A 431 52.60 -0.84 -16.30
CA GLN A 431 53.69 0.06 -15.88
C GLN A 431 53.26 1.22 -14.96
N ALA A 432 53.89 1.24 -13.78
CA ALA A 432 53.73 2.23 -12.72
C ALA A 432 54.84 3.29 -12.78
N VAL A 433 54.46 4.56 -12.62
CA VAL A 433 55.32 5.69 -12.22
C VAL A 433 54.50 6.60 -11.27
N PRO A 434 55.06 7.13 -10.17
CA PRO A 434 54.31 7.84 -9.12
C PRO A 434 54.36 9.36 -9.29
N THR A 435 53.33 10.09 -8.81
CA THR A 435 53.33 11.51 -8.34
C THR A 435 51.87 11.92 -7.95
N PRO A 436 51.62 13.09 -7.32
CA PRO A 436 51.70 13.38 -5.88
C PRO A 436 50.32 13.67 -5.23
N ARG A 437 50.26 13.65 -3.90
CA ARG A 437 49.09 14.07 -3.09
C ARG A 437 48.77 15.56 -3.27
N PRO A 438 47.49 15.97 -3.13
CA PRO A 438 47.20 17.11 -2.27
C PRO A 438 45.94 16.98 -1.38
N ALA A 439 46.11 17.58 -0.18
CA ALA A 439 45.13 18.34 0.61
C ALA A 439 43.74 17.75 0.89
N THR A 440 43.66 16.89 1.90
CA THR A 440 42.46 16.81 2.77
C THR A 440 42.75 16.35 4.21
N GLN A 441 44.03 16.19 4.56
CA GLN A 441 44.46 15.68 5.87
C GLN A 441 44.82 16.76 6.89
N GLN A 442 44.66 18.05 6.57
CA GLN A 442 44.96 19.15 7.51
C GLN A 442 43.75 19.73 8.25
N VAL A 443 42.54 19.18 8.07
CA VAL A 443 41.36 19.58 8.87
C VAL A 443 41.05 18.58 9.99
N ALA A 444 41.54 17.33 9.89
CA ALA A 444 41.32 16.30 10.90
C ALA A 444 42.22 16.46 12.15
N ASP A 445 43.42 17.02 12.00
CA ASP A 445 44.36 17.17 13.12
C ASP A 445 44.08 18.40 14.00
N ALA A 446 43.25 19.35 13.55
CA ALA A 446 42.82 20.50 14.36
C ALA A 446 41.64 20.15 15.31
N ALA A 447 40.85 19.13 15.00
CA ALA A 447 39.74 18.68 15.85
C ALA A 447 40.20 17.72 16.97
N ALA A 448 41.32 17.02 16.79
CA ALA A 448 41.88 16.08 17.77
C ALA A 448 42.68 16.77 18.90
N ALA A 449 43.08 18.04 18.72
CA ALA A 449 43.81 18.82 19.73
C ALA A 449 42.89 19.57 20.72
N ALA A 450 41.63 19.82 20.36
CA ALA A 450 40.67 20.54 21.21
C ALA A 450 39.92 19.66 22.22
N GLN A 451 40.06 18.33 22.17
CA GLN A 451 39.43 17.39 23.11
C GLN A 451 40.41 16.79 24.15
N ARG A 452 41.65 17.29 24.21
CA ARG A 452 42.66 16.87 25.20
C ARG A 452 42.85 17.83 26.38
N ALA A 453 42.01 18.86 26.50
CA ALA A 453 42.05 19.82 27.59
C ALA A 453 40.73 19.86 28.36
N ASP A 454 40.24 18.70 28.81
CA ASP A 454 39.37 18.64 29.99
C ASP A 454 39.43 17.25 30.64
N ARG A 455 40.54 17.00 31.34
CA ARG A 455 40.68 15.90 32.30
C ARG A 455 41.07 16.50 33.64
N GLN A 456 40.11 17.12 34.31
CA GLN A 456 40.17 17.30 35.75
C GLN A 456 39.38 16.20 36.45
N ALA A 457 40.04 15.60 37.43
CA ALA A 457 39.61 14.48 38.22
C ALA A 457 38.55 14.87 39.26
N ALA A 458 37.54 14.01 39.42
CA ALA A 458 36.68 13.90 40.60
C ALA A 458 36.14 12.44 40.68
N PRO A 459 35.71 11.94 41.85
CA PRO A 459 36.28 10.76 42.50
C PRO A 459 35.68 9.42 42.05
N ARG A 460 36.51 8.36 42.04
CA ARG A 460 36.07 6.97 41.90
C ARG A 460 35.54 6.46 43.24
N VAL A 461 34.23 6.29 43.33
CA VAL A 461 33.63 5.39 44.33
C VAL A 461 33.85 3.96 43.84
N PRO A 462 34.36 3.02 44.66
CA PRO A 462 34.44 1.62 44.27
C PRO A 462 33.02 1.03 44.33
N THR A 463 32.28 1.14 43.23
CA THR A 463 31.02 0.42 43.07
C THR A 463 31.35 -1.01 42.63
N THR A 464 31.04 -1.98 43.46
CA THR A 464 31.00 -3.41 43.11
C THR A 464 30.28 -3.56 41.76
N PRO A 465 30.83 -4.31 40.78
CA PRO A 465 30.16 -4.48 39.49
C PRO A 465 28.80 -5.17 39.70
N PRO A 466 27.74 -4.71 39.03
CA PRO A 466 26.39 -5.27 39.17
C PRO A 466 26.37 -6.71 38.64
N THR A 467 25.49 -7.56 39.17
CA THR A 467 25.26 -8.89 38.58
C THR A 467 24.48 -8.79 37.27
N VAL A 468 24.63 -9.77 36.37
CA VAL A 468 23.91 -9.81 35.08
C VAL A 468 22.40 -9.71 35.27
N GLU A 469 21.87 -10.33 36.33
CA GLU A 469 20.44 -10.27 36.69
C GLU A 469 19.97 -8.86 37.07
N GLN A 470 20.81 -8.08 37.76
CA GLN A 470 20.51 -6.66 38.06
C GLN A 470 20.50 -5.81 36.80
N VAL A 471 21.41 -6.08 35.85
CA VAL A 471 21.45 -5.40 34.55
C VAL A 471 20.19 -5.72 33.73
N LEU A 472 19.78 -6.98 33.70
CA LEU A 472 18.57 -7.41 32.98
C LEU A 472 17.30 -6.74 33.55
N ASN A 473 17.18 -6.65 34.88
CA ASN A 473 16.03 -6.02 35.53
C ASN A 473 15.93 -4.52 35.28
N GLN A 474 17.05 -3.84 35.04
CA GLN A 474 17.10 -2.39 34.78
C GLN A 474 17.29 -2.05 33.30
N TRP A 475 17.32 -3.05 32.41
CA TRP A 475 17.61 -2.85 30.99
C TRP A 475 16.59 -1.95 30.28
N ARG A 476 15.31 -2.05 30.67
CA ARG A 476 14.26 -1.13 30.17
C ARG A 476 14.52 0.31 30.55
N ALA A 477 14.96 0.56 31.79
CA ALA A 477 15.29 1.90 32.23
C ALA A 477 16.46 2.49 31.42
N VAL A 478 17.42 1.67 30.99
CA VAL A 478 18.51 2.09 30.09
C VAL A 478 17.97 2.56 28.74
N ALA A 479 17.07 1.78 28.13
CA ALA A 479 16.42 2.18 26.88
C ALA A 479 15.59 3.47 27.05
N ASP A 480 14.85 3.60 28.15
CA ASP A 480 14.03 4.78 28.44
C ASP A 480 14.89 6.03 28.69
N ALA A 481 16.04 5.90 29.35
CA ALA A 481 16.97 7.02 29.53
C ALA A 481 17.58 7.50 28.20
N ILE A 482 17.84 6.59 27.26
CA ILE A 482 18.28 6.93 25.91
C ILE A 482 17.15 7.62 25.14
N ARG A 483 15.91 7.13 25.29
CA ARG A 483 14.71 7.72 24.69
C ARG A 483 14.46 9.13 25.21
N ALA A 484 14.62 9.36 26.51
CA ALA A 484 14.48 10.68 27.15
C ALA A 484 15.50 11.71 26.65
N LYS A 485 16.69 11.27 26.19
CA LYS A 485 17.71 12.13 25.56
C LYS A 485 17.45 12.38 24.06
N GLY A 486 16.26 12.06 23.55
CA GLY A 486 15.87 12.30 22.17
C GLY A 486 16.43 11.29 21.15
N ARG A 487 17.03 10.19 21.61
CA ARG A 487 17.66 9.17 20.74
C ARG A 487 16.78 7.92 20.60
N GLY A 488 15.57 8.09 20.09
CA GLY A 488 14.56 7.03 20.00
C GLY A 488 14.99 5.79 19.19
N MET A 489 15.74 5.97 18.10
CA MET A 489 16.24 4.86 17.27
C MET A 489 17.31 4.03 18.02
N LEU A 490 18.18 4.67 18.80
CA LEU A 490 19.15 3.98 19.65
C LEU A 490 18.46 3.25 20.80
N ALA A 491 17.39 3.81 21.36
CA ALA A 491 16.60 3.13 22.39
C ALA A 491 15.97 1.84 21.85
N GLN A 492 15.40 1.87 20.63
CA GLN A 492 14.88 0.65 19.99
C GLN A 492 15.98 -0.38 19.69
N ALA A 493 17.18 0.09 19.30
CA ALA A 493 18.32 -0.80 19.11
C ALA A 493 18.72 -1.49 20.42
N VAL A 494 18.81 -0.73 21.51
CA VAL A 494 19.17 -1.26 22.85
C VAL A 494 18.12 -2.23 23.40
N GLU A 495 16.82 -2.02 23.13
CA GLU A 495 15.75 -2.96 23.51
C GLU A 495 15.84 -4.33 22.82
N ARG A 496 16.51 -4.41 21.66
CA ARG A 496 16.73 -5.67 20.94
C ARG A 496 18.02 -6.38 21.37
N LEU A 497 18.90 -5.70 22.09
CA LEU A 497 20.12 -6.29 22.63
C LEU A 497 19.86 -6.99 23.95
N VAL A 498 20.59 -8.09 24.19
CA VAL A 498 20.48 -8.89 25.40
C VAL A 498 21.78 -8.82 26.20
N PRO A 499 21.79 -8.29 27.44
CA PRO A 499 22.94 -8.42 28.34
C PRO A 499 23.31 -9.89 28.60
N ILE A 500 24.52 -10.31 28.20
CA ILE A 500 24.96 -11.72 28.33
C ILE A 500 25.84 -11.91 29.57
N THR A 501 26.93 -11.14 29.69
CA THR A 501 27.92 -11.29 30.75
C THR A 501 28.47 -9.94 31.20
N ILE A 502 28.83 -9.86 32.48
CA ILE A 502 29.60 -8.75 33.04
C ILE A 502 30.88 -9.27 33.65
N THR A 503 32.01 -8.70 33.24
CA THR A 503 33.32 -9.07 33.79
C THR A 503 33.55 -8.38 35.14
N PRO A 504 34.38 -8.94 36.03
CA PRO A 504 34.72 -8.32 37.32
C PRO A 504 35.31 -6.91 37.20
N ASN A 505 35.85 -6.55 36.03
CA ASN A 505 36.39 -5.22 35.73
C ASN A 505 35.33 -4.24 35.21
N GLY A 506 34.04 -4.62 35.19
CA GLY A 506 32.92 -3.80 34.75
C GLY A 506 32.65 -3.82 33.24
N GLY A 507 33.25 -4.74 32.47
CA GLY A 507 32.96 -4.87 31.05
C GLY A 507 31.68 -5.66 30.79
N LEU A 508 30.66 -5.02 30.22
CA LEU A 508 29.36 -5.60 29.87
C LEU A 508 29.35 -6.08 28.41
N THR A 509 28.94 -7.32 28.16
CA THR A 509 28.77 -7.87 26.81
C THR A 509 27.30 -7.94 26.45
N LEU A 510 26.94 -7.32 25.32
CA LEU A 510 25.60 -7.29 24.74
C LEU A 510 25.52 -8.23 23.52
N GLY A 511 24.54 -9.13 23.58
CA GLY A 511 24.18 -10.06 22.53
C GLY A 511 23.24 -9.45 21.52
N TYR A 512 23.44 -9.75 20.24
CA TYR A 512 22.51 -9.44 19.16
C TYR A 512 22.25 -10.65 18.29
N ASP A 513 21.07 -10.69 17.67
CA ASP A 513 20.73 -11.73 16.70
C ASP A 513 21.53 -11.51 15.40
N PRO A 514 22.35 -12.48 14.94
CA PRO A 514 23.11 -12.34 13.70
C PRO A 514 22.25 -12.21 12.44
N LEU A 515 20.94 -12.51 12.49
CA LEU A 515 20.01 -12.28 11.38
C LEU A 515 19.50 -10.82 11.29
N ASP A 516 19.73 -9.98 12.31
CA ASP A 516 19.28 -8.58 12.38
C ASP A 516 20.40 -7.69 12.97
N ASP A 517 21.50 -7.54 12.23
CA ASP A 517 22.72 -6.85 12.66
C ASP A 517 22.65 -5.31 12.60
N THR A 518 21.64 -4.77 11.91
CA THR A 518 21.46 -3.33 11.67
C THR A 518 21.36 -2.53 12.98
N PHE A 519 20.63 -3.06 13.97
CA PHE A 519 20.48 -2.45 15.29
C PHE A 519 21.75 -2.61 16.14
N ALA A 520 22.48 -3.71 15.98
CA ALA A 520 23.75 -3.91 16.67
C ALA A 520 24.81 -2.91 16.18
N GLN A 521 24.89 -2.69 14.86
CA GLN A 521 25.77 -1.69 14.27
C GLN A 521 25.41 -0.27 14.72
N ALA A 522 24.11 0.06 14.79
CA ALA A 522 23.66 1.37 15.29
C ALA A 522 24.04 1.61 16.77
N ALA A 523 23.88 0.58 17.61
CA ALA A 523 24.28 0.64 19.01
C ALA A 523 25.80 0.68 19.19
N GLU A 524 26.56 -0.02 18.34
CA GLU A 524 28.01 0.00 18.34
C GLU A 524 28.58 1.34 17.88
N ASN A 525 27.99 1.95 16.85
CA ASN A 525 28.34 3.30 16.39
C ASN A 525 28.06 4.38 17.46
N SER A 526 27.12 4.11 18.37
CA SER A 526 26.78 5.00 19.50
C SER A 526 27.23 4.42 20.86
N ARG A 527 28.30 3.62 20.89
CA ARG A 527 28.77 2.91 22.10
C ARG A 527 28.97 3.82 23.31
N ALA A 528 29.46 5.04 23.11
CA ALA A 528 29.66 6.01 24.19
C ALA A 528 28.35 6.41 24.88
N ASP A 529 27.28 6.59 24.11
CA ASP A 529 25.97 6.95 24.64
C ASP A 529 25.26 5.78 25.32
N VAL A 530 25.44 4.57 24.80
CA VAL A 530 24.98 3.33 25.45
C VAL A 530 25.72 3.15 26.79
N LEU A 531 27.05 3.31 26.81
CA LEU A 531 27.84 3.23 28.05
C LEU A 531 27.42 4.31 29.05
N ALA A 532 27.21 5.55 28.62
CA ALA A 532 26.77 6.64 29.50
C ALA A 532 25.36 6.41 30.06
N ALA A 533 24.45 5.83 29.28
CA ALA A 533 23.12 5.47 29.75
C ALA A 533 23.16 4.31 30.75
N VAL A 534 23.99 3.29 30.48
CA VAL A 534 24.20 2.18 31.42
C VAL A 534 24.83 2.68 32.71
N GLN A 535 25.89 3.49 32.66
CA GLN A 535 26.55 4.07 33.85
C GLN A 535 25.64 4.98 34.67
N GLY A 536 24.71 5.69 34.02
CA GLY A 536 23.75 6.56 34.68
C GLY A 536 22.69 5.82 35.50
N ILE A 537 22.48 4.52 35.24
CA ILE A 537 21.46 3.71 35.90
C ILE A 537 22.10 2.61 36.75
N LEU A 538 23.14 1.97 36.21
CA LEU A 538 23.90 0.89 36.79
C LEU A 538 25.35 1.37 36.99
N GLY A 539 25.69 1.75 38.22
CA GLY A 539 27.08 2.04 38.59
C GLY A 539 27.96 0.79 38.43
N GLY A 540 29.25 0.96 38.13
CA GLY A 540 30.21 -0.14 38.06
C GLY A 540 30.44 -0.77 36.68
N VAL A 541 29.78 -0.28 35.62
CA VAL A 541 30.09 -0.66 34.23
C VAL A 541 31.12 0.29 33.63
N SER A 542 32.25 -0.24 33.16
CA SER A 542 33.39 0.51 32.63
C SER A 542 33.51 0.45 31.10
N ALA A 543 32.95 -0.58 30.47
CA ALA A 543 32.97 -0.77 29.02
C ALA A 543 31.79 -1.60 28.53
N VAL A 544 31.41 -1.42 27.25
CA VAL A 544 30.38 -2.24 26.57
C VAL A 544 30.99 -2.87 25.31
N ALA A 545 30.78 -4.17 25.14
CA ALA A 545 31.17 -4.94 23.95
C ALA A 545 29.94 -5.62 23.33
N PHE A 546 29.96 -5.86 22.02
CA PHE A 546 28.87 -6.48 21.28
C PHE A 546 29.32 -7.82 20.71
N LYS A 547 28.48 -8.86 20.80
CA LYS A 547 28.77 -10.18 20.23
C LYS A 547 27.50 -10.81 19.63
N PRO A 548 27.61 -11.58 18.54
CA PRO A 548 26.49 -12.35 18.01
C PRO A 548 26.06 -13.41 19.05
N TYR A 549 24.75 -13.53 19.25
CA TYR A 549 24.15 -14.39 20.27
C TYR A 549 22.77 -14.86 19.83
N THR A 550 22.54 -16.17 19.88
CA THR A 550 21.23 -16.78 19.60
C THR A 550 20.52 -17.03 20.94
N PRO A 551 19.42 -16.34 21.25
CA PRO A 551 18.79 -16.44 22.57
C PRO A 551 18.12 -17.80 22.78
N THR A 552 18.40 -18.45 23.91
CA THR A 552 17.65 -19.61 24.40
C THR A 552 16.38 -19.17 25.14
N ILE A 553 15.37 -20.04 25.27
CA ILE A 553 14.04 -19.71 25.84
C ILE A 553 14.13 -19.13 27.27
N SER A 554 15.20 -19.42 28.01
CA SER A 554 15.48 -18.90 29.36
C SER A 554 16.05 -17.46 29.42
N ASP A 555 16.50 -16.87 28.30
CA ASP A 555 17.26 -15.61 28.32
C ASP A 555 16.44 -14.36 27.98
N LYS A 556 15.12 -14.52 27.76
CA LYS A 556 14.22 -13.39 27.55
C LYS A 556 13.69 -12.91 28.89
N PRO A 557 13.96 -11.66 29.32
CA PRO A 557 13.26 -11.10 30.48
C PRO A 557 11.76 -11.13 30.19
N ALA A 558 10.97 -11.54 31.18
CA ALA A 558 9.52 -11.67 31.10
C ALA A 558 8.94 -10.43 30.39
N ARG A 559 8.63 -10.61 29.11
CA ARG A 559 7.76 -9.68 28.41
C ARG A 559 6.43 -9.89 29.09
N ASP A 560 5.99 -8.88 29.82
CA ASP A 560 4.57 -8.66 30.06
C ASP A 560 3.97 -8.38 28.68
N THR A 561 3.80 -9.47 27.93
CA THR A 561 2.95 -9.50 26.76
C THR A 561 1.61 -9.09 27.31
N THR A 562 1.14 -7.93 26.88
CA THR A 562 -0.29 -7.75 26.66
C THR A 562 -0.68 -8.88 25.72
N VAL A 563 -1.05 -10.02 26.30
CA VAL A 563 -1.60 -11.16 25.60
C VAL A 563 -2.82 -10.57 24.93
N ARG A 564 -2.82 -10.48 23.60
CA ARG A 564 -4.06 -10.34 22.86
C ARG A 564 -4.87 -11.57 23.20
N MET A 565 -5.75 -11.44 24.19
CA MET A 565 -6.70 -12.49 24.52
C MET A 565 -7.49 -12.79 23.26
N THR A 566 -7.41 -14.02 22.80
CA THR A 566 -8.28 -14.48 21.72
C THR A 566 -9.72 -14.52 22.23
N ALA A 567 -10.71 -14.53 21.34
CA ALA A 567 -12.12 -14.67 21.75
C ALA A 567 -12.32 -15.91 22.66
N HIS A 568 -11.57 -16.98 22.35
CA HIS A 568 -11.52 -18.21 23.13
C HIS A 568 -10.93 -18.01 24.55
N ASP A 569 -9.92 -17.16 24.72
CA ASP A 569 -9.34 -16.87 26.04
C ASP A 569 -10.29 -16.03 26.91
N VAL A 570 -11.01 -15.08 26.32
CA VAL A 570 -12.03 -14.27 27.02
C VAL A 570 -13.21 -15.14 27.46
N GLN A 571 -13.65 -16.05 26.59
CA GLN A 571 -14.74 -16.97 26.85
C GLN A 571 -14.38 -17.95 27.96
N ARG A 572 -13.18 -18.56 27.91
CA ARG A 572 -12.66 -19.41 28.98
C ARG A 572 -12.58 -18.69 30.33
N GLN A 573 -12.08 -17.45 30.35
CA GLN A 573 -11.99 -16.67 31.58
C GLN A 573 -13.37 -16.29 32.15
N ARG A 574 -14.37 -16.05 31.30
CA ARG A 574 -15.77 -15.84 31.71
C ARG A 574 -16.39 -17.11 32.27
N THR A 575 -16.18 -18.27 31.65
CA THR A 575 -16.67 -19.56 32.15
C THR A 575 -16.06 -19.89 33.52
N GLU A 576 -14.76 -19.65 33.70
CA GLU A 576 -14.05 -19.82 34.98
C GLU A 576 -14.56 -18.83 36.06
N GLN A 577 -14.88 -17.58 35.69
CA GLN A 577 -15.53 -16.62 36.59
C GLN A 577 -16.97 -17.01 37.00
N ILE A 578 -17.74 -17.65 36.12
CA ILE A 578 -19.11 -18.09 36.43
C ILE A 578 -19.06 -19.35 37.29
N ALA A 579 -18.16 -20.29 36.98
CA ALA A 579 -17.96 -21.51 37.76
C ALA A 579 -17.54 -21.20 39.21
N SER A 580 -16.68 -20.19 39.41
CA SER A 580 -16.23 -19.79 40.75
C SER A 580 -17.30 -19.10 41.63
N ARG A 581 -18.47 -18.77 41.08
CA ARG A 581 -19.56 -18.14 41.85
C ARG A 581 -20.42 -19.12 42.66
N SER A 582 -20.43 -20.42 42.31
CA SER A 582 -21.16 -21.43 43.07
C SER A 582 -20.62 -22.84 42.80
N PRO A 583 -20.47 -23.70 43.82
CA PRO A 583 -20.02 -25.09 43.65
C PRO A 583 -20.91 -25.92 42.71
N LEU A 584 -22.21 -25.60 42.65
CA LEU A 584 -23.17 -26.29 41.77
C LEU A 584 -22.97 -25.91 40.29
N LEU A 585 -22.52 -24.69 39.99
CA LEU A 585 -22.25 -24.24 38.62
C LEU A 585 -20.95 -24.84 38.08
N ASP A 586 -19.91 -24.94 38.91
CA ASP A 586 -18.66 -25.61 38.53
C ASP A 586 -18.88 -27.10 38.22
N ALA A 587 -19.73 -27.78 39.00
CA ALA A 587 -20.09 -29.18 38.75
C ALA A 587 -20.88 -29.35 37.44
N ALA A 588 -21.79 -28.42 37.12
CA ALA A 588 -22.59 -28.45 35.89
C ALA A 588 -21.76 -28.18 34.63
N VAL A 589 -20.84 -27.22 34.68
CA VAL A 589 -19.94 -26.89 33.55
C VAL A 589 -19.02 -28.07 33.22
N LYS A 590 -18.46 -28.76 34.24
CA LYS A 590 -17.58 -29.91 34.05
C LYS A 590 -18.31 -31.17 33.57
N ALA A 591 -19.58 -31.35 33.94
CA ALA A 591 -20.33 -32.56 33.59
C ALA A 591 -20.93 -32.53 32.18
N LEU A 592 -21.16 -31.34 31.61
CA LEU A 592 -21.89 -31.17 30.35
C LEU A 592 -21.04 -30.60 29.20
N ASP A 593 -19.74 -30.38 29.43
CA ASP A 593 -18.77 -29.85 28.44
C ASP A 593 -19.30 -28.64 27.66
N LEU A 594 -19.93 -27.71 28.38
CA LEU A 594 -20.69 -26.61 27.79
C LEU A 594 -19.76 -25.47 27.37
N GLU A 595 -19.63 -25.26 26.06
CA GLU A 595 -19.13 -24.00 25.50
C GLU A 595 -20.26 -22.95 25.51
N LEU A 596 -19.98 -21.78 26.08
CA LEU A 596 -20.92 -20.64 26.10
C LEU A 596 -20.99 -20.03 24.68
N LEU A 597 -22.03 -20.31 23.90
CA LEU A 597 -22.30 -19.55 22.67
C LEU A 597 -22.60 -18.08 23.02
N ASP A 598 -22.13 -17.16 22.17
CA ASP A 598 -22.20 -15.69 22.35
C ASP A 598 -23.63 -15.15 22.59
#